data_AF-A0A2P4SE48-F1
#
_entry.id   AF-A0A2P4SE48-F1
#
_cell.length_a   1.000
_cell.length_b   1.000
_cell.length_c   1.000
_cell.angle_alpha   90.00
_cell.angle_beta   90.00
_cell.angle_gamma   90.00
#
_symmetry.space_group_name_H-M   'P 1'
#
loop_
_entity.id
_entity.type
_entity.pdbx_description
1 polymer ?
#
loop_
_entity_poly.entity_id
_entity_poly.type
_entity_poly.pdbx_seq_one_letter_code
_entity_poly.pdbx_strand_id
1 'polypeptide(L)'
;PRLCYPLIVLLTLADEEDREIYDIISMVAVIHVPDESYRLSCRILYQYLLLAQGQYHDLKQLFMSANSTTPPSCGTSPDERSTDRSLLEKAGLAEDEPELHEENSKDCVVCQNGTVNWVLLPCRHTCLCDGCIKYFQQCPMCRQFVQESFPLCSKKEQEEDESTQISQDVHPGRVF
;
A
#
# COMPACT_ATOMS: atom_id res chain seq x y z
N PRO A 1 19.38 10.49 24.29
CA PRO A 1 18.19 11.05 23.58
C PRO A 1 18.52 12.41 23.00
N ARG A 2 18.10 12.72 21.77
CA ARG A 2 18.18 14.08 21.23
C ARG A 2 17.26 14.99 22.06
N LEU A 3 17.72 16.20 22.39
CA LEU A 3 16.91 17.20 23.09
C LEU A 3 15.97 17.94 22.11
N CYS A 4 16.35 18.03 20.83
CA CYS A 4 15.55 18.63 19.75
C CYS A 4 15.63 17.74 18.49
N TYR A 5 14.54 17.63 17.74
CA TYR A 5 14.55 16.98 16.43
C TYR A 5 14.98 17.95 15.33
N PRO A 6 15.86 17.54 14.39
CA PRO A 6 16.45 18.45 13.42
C PRO A 6 15.47 18.90 12.33
N LEU A 7 14.44 18.08 12.03
CA LEU A 7 13.47 18.38 10.97
C LEU A 7 12.06 17.96 11.39
N ILE A 8 11.15 18.93 11.34
CA ILE A 8 9.70 18.73 11.47
C ILE A 8 9.08 19.31 10.21
N VAL A 9 8.28 18.50 9.52
CA VAL A 9 7.54 18.92 8.32
C VAL A 9 6.07 19.03 8.70
N LEU A 10 5.48 20.18 8.39
CA LEU A 10 4.07 20.45 8.58
C LEU A 10 3.42 20.58 7.20
N LEU A 11 2.40 19.75 6.95
CA LEU A 11 1.51 19.91 5.81
C LEU A 11 0.19 20.44 6.34
N THR A 12 -0.32 21.51 5.73
CA THR A 12 -1.61 22.12 6.05
C THR A 12 -2.40 22.31 4.78
N LEU A 13 -3.70 22.57 4.93
CA LEU A 13 -4.53 23.07 3.83
C LEU A 13 -3.92 24.38 3.29
N ALA A 14 -4.03 24.58 1.97
CA ALA A 14 -3.48 25.76 1.30
C ALA A 14 -4.33 26.99 1.59
N ASP A 15 -5.65 26.80 1.59
CA ASP A 15 -6.65 27.85 1.80
C ASP A 15 -7.31 27.69 3.17
N GLU A 16 -7.58 28.81 3.84
CA GLU A 16 -8.20 28.81 5.18
C GLU A 16 -9.67 28.35 5.14
N GLU A 17 -10.35 28.58 4.02
CA GLU A 17 -11.76 28.22 3.78
C GLU A 17 -11.98 26.71 3.80
N ASP A 18 -10.97 25.94 3.38
CA ASP A 18 -11.01 24.47 3.36
C ASP A 18 -11.12 23.86 4.77
N ARG A 19 -10.79 24.63 5.83
CA ARG A 19 -10.89 24.16 7.22
C ARG A 19 -12.32 23.91 7.67
N GLU A 20 -13.31 24.46 6.97
CA GLU A 20 -14.73 24.21 7.23
C GLU A 20 -15.24 22.95 6.50
N ILE A 21 -14.48 22.44 5.53
CA ILE A 21 -14.88 21.35 4.64
C ILE A 21 -14.24 20.02 5.06
N TYR A 22 -12.97 20.05 5.47
CA TYR A 22 -12.21 18.84 5.81
C TYR A 22 -12.02 18.63 7.31
N ASP A 23 -12.25 17.40 7.76
CA ASP A 23 -11.97 17.02 9.15
C ASP A 23 -10.47 16.98 9.46
N ILE A 24 -9.63 16.55 8.51
CA ILE A 24 -8.17 16.52 8.67
C ILE A 24 -7.61 17.82 8.10
N ILE A 25 -7.05 18.65 8.97
CA ILE A 25 -6.58 20.00 8.61
C ILE A 25 -5.06 20.11 8.50
N SER A 26 -4.33 19.17 9.11
CA SER A 26 -2.87 19.17 9.05
C SER A 26 -2.26 17.79 9.30
N MET A 27 -1.07 17.57 8.76
CA MET A 27 -0.19 16.45 9.07
C MET A 27 1.17 16.96 9.56
N VAL A 28 1.63 16.43 10.69
CA VAL A 28 2.95 16.68 11.25
C VAL A 28 3.81 15.43 11.07
N ALA A 29 4.97 15.56 10.42
CA ALA A 29 5.95 14.50 10.29
C ALA A 29 7.27 14.89 10.97
N VAL A 30 7.73 14.07 11.92
CA VAL A 30 9.04 14.22 12.57
C VAL A 30 10.03 13.34 11.85
N ILE A 31 11.09 13.93 11.29
CA ILE A 31 12.03 13.23 10.42
C ILE A 31 13.41 13.23 11.08
N HIS A 32 14.00 12.04 11.18
CA HIS A 32 15.41 11.90 11.50
C HIS A 32 16.23 12.22 10.25
N VAL A 33 17.16 13.17 10.38
CA VAL A 33 18.17 13.48 9.37
C VAL A 33 19.52 12.99 9.91
N PRO A 34 20.31 12.23 9.10
CA PRO A 34 21.62 11.77 9.53
C PRO A 34 22.55 12.94 9.90
N ASP A 35 23.31 12.79 10.98
CA ASP A 35 24.36 13.72 11.37
C ASP A 35 25.55 13.00 12.03
N GLU A 36 26.55 13.75 12.49
CA GLU A 36 27.74 13.18 13.13
C GLU A 36 27.44 12.37 14.39
N SER A 37 26.36 12.71 15.11
CA SER A 37 25.97 12.02 16.33
C SER A 37 25.12 10.77 16.06
N TYR A 38 24.32 10.77 14.99
CA TYR A 38 23.46 9.65 14.58
C TYR A 38 23.46 9.49 13.06
N ARG A 39 24.27 8.53 12.57
CA ARG A 39 24.45 8.23 11.14
C ARG A 39 23.40 7.28 10.54
N LEU A 40 22.32 6.99 11.27
CA LEU A 40 21.22 6.20 10.72
C LEU A 40 20.61 6.91 9.50
N SER A 41 20.22 6.15 8.47
CA SER A 41 19.55 6.70 7.28
C SER A 41 18.31 7.50 7.64
N CYS A 42 18.04 8.52 6.81
CA CYS A 42 16.86 9.37 6.93
C CYS A 42 15.59 8.52 7.05
N ARG A 43 14.73 8.84 8.03
CA ARG A 43 13.48 8.11 8.26
C ARG A 43 12.48 8.97 9.01
N ILE A 44 11.21 8.71 8.76
CA ILE A 44 10.11 9.27 9.55
C ILE A 44 10.09 8.56 10.91
N LEU A 45 10.09 9.33 11.99
CA LEU A 45 10.02 8.84 13.36
C LEU A 45 8.58 8.83 13.88
N TYR A 46 7.85 9.90 13.60
CA TYR A 46 6.47 10.08 14.04
C TYR A 46 5.67 10.78 12.93
N GLN A 47 4.40 10.41 12.81
CA GLN A 47 3.43 11.09 11.96
C GLN A 47 2.17 11.31 12.77
N TYR A 48 1.66 12.53 12.76
CA TYR A 48 0.43 12.89 13.43
C TYR A 48 -0.51 13.56 12.45
N LEU A 49 -1.78 13.20 12.51
CA LEU A 49 -2.87 13.94 11.87
C LEU A 49 -3.52 14.85 12.91
N LEU A 50 -3.76 16.09 12.55
CA LEU A 50 -4.51 17.06 13.34
C LEU A 50 -5.89 17.24 12.71
N LEU A 51 -6.92 17.10 13.54
CA LEU A 51 -8.31 17.26 13.16
C LEU A 51 -8.80 18.67 13.44
N ALA A 52 -9.84 19.10 12.72
CA ALA A 52 -10.52 20.40 12.90
C ALA A 52 -11.02 20.61 14.33
N GLN A 53 -11.38 19.53 15.04
CA GLN A 53 -11.85 19.57 16.43
C GLN A 53 -10.71 19.74 17.46
N GLY A 54 -9.46 19.93 17.02
CA GLY A 54 -8.28 20.10 17.88
C GLY A 54 -7.71 18.79 18.46
N GLN A 55 -8.23 17.65 18.03
CA GLN A 55 -7.69 16.33 18.37
C GLN A 55 -6.56 15.95 17.42
N TYR A 56 -5.64 15.11 17.89
CA TYR A 56 -4.59 14.54 17.03
C TYR A 56 -4.50 13.03 17.16
N HIS A 57 -4.10 12.37 16.09
CA HIS A 57 -3.92 10.93 16.02
C HIS A 57 -2.54 10.56 15.48
N ASP A 58 -1.90 9.57 16.09
CA ASP A 58 -0.64 8.97 15.61
C ASP A 58 -0.92 8.03 14.43
N LEU A 59 -0.27 8.31 13.30
CA LEU A 59 -0.42 7.53 12.09
C LEU A 59 0.49 6.29 12.16
N LYS A 60 -0.14 5.12 12.34
CA LYS A 60 0.57 3.85 12.41
C LYS A 60 0.66 3.19 11.05
N GLN A 61 1.86 2.72 10.70
CA GLN A 61 2.06 1.86 9.54
C GLN A 61 1.32 0.52 9.71
N LEU A 62 0.80 0.06 8.58
CA LEU A 62 0.31 -1.30 8.40
C LEU A 62 1.47 -2.19 7.95
N PHE A 63 1.49 -3.43 8.43
CA PHE A 63 2.55 -4.38 8.12
C PHE A 63 2.07 -5.38 7.08
N MET A 64 2.52 -5.24 5.84
CA MET A 64 2.13 -6.14 4.76
C MET A 64 3.17 -7.25 4.61
N SER A 65 2.73 -8.44 4.18
CA SER A 65 3.69 -9.50 3.84
C SER A 65 4.49 -9.11 2.61
N ALA A 66 5.81 -9.16 2.70
CA ALA A 66 6.68 -9.12 1.53
C ALA A 66 6.86 -10.56 1.03
N ASN A 67 6.38 -10.85 -0.18
CA ASN A 67 6.89 -11.97 -0.95
C ASN A 67 8.30 -11.62 -1.42
N SER A 68 9.24 -12.52 -1.13
CA SER A 68 10.65 -12.35 -1.43
C SER A 68 10.91 -12.44 -2.92
N THR A 69 10.85 -11.33 -3.62
CA THR A 69 11.71 -11.10 -4.77
C THR A 69 12.85 -10.23 -4.26
N THR A 70 14.04 -10.84 -4.21
CA THR A 70 15.29 -10.23 -3.72
C THR A 70 15.43 -8.77 -4.14
N PRO A 71 15.66 -7.82 -3.21
CA PRO A 71 16.09 -6.49 -3.62
C PRO A 71 17.45 -6.61 -4.32
N PRO A 72 17.76 -5.78 -5.34
CA PRO A 72 19.10 -5.73 -5.91
C PRO A 72 20.04 -5.17 -4.83
N SER A 73 20.71 -6.07 -4.12
CA SER A 73 21.78 -5.72 -3.20
C SER A 73 22.97 -5.23 -4.02
N CYS A 74 23.14 -3.92 -4.09
CA CYS A 74 24.39 -3.30 -4.46
C CYS A 74 25.40 -3.51 -3.31
N GLY A 75 26.57 -4.10 -3.61
CA GLY A 75 27.67 -4.17 -2.64
C GLY A 75 28.59 -5.40 -2.75
N THR A 76 29.34 -5.48 -3.85
CA THR A 76 30.72 -5.99 -3.99
C THR A 76 31.20 -7.25 -3.22
N SER A 77 31.50 -8.31 -3.97
CA SER A 77 32.82 -8.99 -3.89
C SER A 77 33.17 -9.61 -5.26
N PRO A 78 34.45 -9.58 -5.71
CA PRO A 78 34.86 -10.13 -7.00
C PRO A 78 35.39 -11.55 -6.84
N ASP A 79 34.76 -12.54 -7.47
CA ASP A 79 35.46 -13.75 -7.91
C ASP A 79 34.62 -14.57 -8.92
N GLU A 80 35.18 -14.71 -10.13
CA GLU A 80 35.08 -15.86 -11.04
C GLU A 80 33.71 -16.42 -11.45
N ARG A 81 33.15 -15.90 -12.56
CA ARG A 81 32.54 -16.69 -13.66
C ARG A 81 32.07 -15.80 -14.82
N SER A 82 33.03 -15.26 -15.56
CA SER A 82 32.79 -14.53 -16.81
C SER A 82 33.23 -15.38 -18.01
N THR A 83 32.34 -16.21 -18.57
CA THR A 83 32.55 -16.71 -19.95
C THR A 83 31.31 -17.25 -20.69
N ASP A 84 30.06 -16.97 -20.29
CA ASP A 84 28.92 -17.62 -20.98
C ASP A 84 27.67 -16.75 -21.20
N ARG A 85 27.82 -15.42 -21.21
CA ARG A 85 26.71 -14.50 -21.56
C ARG A 85 26.95 -13.71 -22.85
N SER A 86 28.17 -13.69 -23.39
CA SER A 86 28.49 -12.91 -24.59
C SER A 86 28.14 -13.61 -25.91
N LEU A 87 27.78 -14.91 -25.90
CA LEU A 87 27.47 -15.65 -27.13
C LEU A 87 25.98 -15.72 -27.49
N LEU A 88 25.08 -15.39 -26.56
CA LEU A 88 23.63 -15.45 -26.80
C LEU A 88 23.05 -14.13 -27.33
N GLU A 89 23.78 -13.02 -27.23
CA GLU A 89 23.37 -11.70 -27.75
C GLU A 89 23.46 -11.59 -29.29
N LYS A 90 24.15 -12.53 -29.96
CA LYS A 90 24.36 -12.52 -31.42
C LYS A 90 23.28 -13.26 -32.22
N ALA A 91 22.23 -13.78 -31.57
CA ALA A 91 21.17 -14.55 -32.24
C ALA A 91 19.94 -13.74 -32.68
N GLY A 92 19.90 -12.42 -32.46
CA GLY A 92 18.95 -11.52 -33.14
C GLY A 92 17.45 -11.76 -32.89
N LEU A 93 17.08 -12.34 -31.75
CA LEU A 93 15.70 -12.49 -31.31
C LEU A 93 15.47 -11.63 -30.05
N ALA A 94 15.34 -10.32 -30.24
CA ALA A 94 14.82 -9.42 -29.22
C ALA A 94 13.35 -9.16 -29.58
N GLU A 95 12.44 -9.89 -28.95
CA GLU A 95 11.02 -9.56 -28.96
C GLU A 95 10.80 -8.48 -27.89
N ASP A 96 10.10 -7.41 -28.29
CA ASP A 96 9.68 -6.30 -27.42
C ASP A 96 8.77 -6.85 -26.30
N GLU A 97 9.35 -7.18 -25.15
CA GLU A 97 8.59 -7.42 -23.92
C GLU A 97 8.17 -6.08 -23.33
N PRO A 98 6.86 -5.80 -23.16
CA PRO A 98 6.43 -4.63 -22.44
C PRO A 98 6.80 -4.76 -20.96
N GLU A 99 7.83 -4.01 -20.54
CA GLU A 99 8.14 -3.71 -19.14
C GLU A 99 6.97 -2.96 -18.48
N LEU A 100 5.93 -3.66 -18.02
CA LEU A 100 4.81 -3.02 -17.33
C LEU A 100 4.29 -3.87 -16.15
N HIS A 101 4.42 -3.26 -14.97
CA HIS A 101 3.80 -3.59 -13.68
C HIS A 101 4.45 -4.72 -12.87
N GLU A 102 5.53 -4.36 -12.16
CA GLU A 102 5.74 -4.88 -10.80
C GLU A 102 4.63 -4.35 -9.87
N GLU A 103 3.38 -4.79 -10.08
CA GLU A 103 2.48 -4.94 -8.95
C GLU A 103 3.07 -6.08 -8.14
N ASN A 104 3.96 -5.75 -7.20
CA ASN A 104 4.49 -6.68 -6.21
C ASN A 104 3.29 -7.31 -5.49
N SER A 105 2.82 -8.45 -6.01
CA SER A 105 1.51 -9.03 -5.70
C SER A 105 1.49 -9.32 -4.22
N LYS A 106 0.74 -8.53 -3.45
CA LYS A 106 0.64 -8.74 -2.00
C LYS A 106 -0.32 -9.90 -1.80
N ASP A 107 0.14 -11.11 -2.07
CA ASP A 107 -0.69 -12.30 -2.05
C ASP A 107 -0.92 -12.77 -0.62
N CYS A 108 -2.10 -13.33 -0.38
CA CYS A 108 -2.49 -13.91 0.89
C CYS A 108 -1.47 -14.97 1.31
N VAL A 109 -0.92 -14.85 2.52
CA VAL A 109 0.13 -15.76 3.01
C VAL A 109 -0.36 -17.19 3.21
N VAL A 110 -1.68 -17.39 3.25
CA VAL A 110 -2.32 -18.68 3.47
C VAL A 110 -2.59 -19.41 2.17
N CYS A 111 -3.31 -18.78 1.23
CA CYS A 111 -3.69 -19.44 -0.02
C CYS A 111 -2.78 -19.12 -1.20
N GLN A 112 -1.96 -18.07 -1.12
CA GLN A 112 -1.08 -17.58 -2.19
C GLN A 112 -1.79 -17.33 -3.53
N ASN A 113 -3.11 -17.15 -3.51
CA ASN A 113 -3.95 -17.00 -4.70
C ASN A 113 -4.81 -15.74 -4.69
N GLY A 114 -5.26 -15.29 -3.51
CA GLY A 114 -6.05 -14.07 -3.37
C GLY A 114 -5.21 -12.92 -2.86
N THR A 115 -5.48 -11.70 -3.32
CA THR A 115 -4.83 -10.48 -2.85
C THR A 115 -5.14 -10.21 -1.38
N VAL A 116 -4.14 -9.77 -0.61
CA VAL A 116 -4.37 -9.34 0.78
C VAL A 116 -5.27 -8.13 0.81
N ASN A 117 -6.30 -8.20 1.65
CA ASN A 117 -7.33 -7.17 1.71
C ASN A 117 -7.74 -6.82 3.14
N TRP A 118 -7.18 -7.48 4.16
CA TRP A 118 -7.63 -7.32 5.54
C TRP A 118 -6.53 -6.85 6.48
N VAL A 119 -6.83 -5.83 7.28
CA VAL A 119 -6.01 -5.40 8.41
C VAL A 119 -6.48 -6.09 9.68
N LEU A 120 -5.53 -6.67 10.41
CA LEU A 120 -5.80 -7.36 11.68
C LEU A 120 -5.37 -6.49 12.86
N LEU A 121 -6.30 -6.12 13.75
CA LEU A 121 -5.98 -5.34 14.96
C LEU A 121 -5.82 -6.26 16.18
N PRO A 122 -4.90 -5.92 17.12
CA PRO A 122 -4.11 -4.69 17.19
C PRO A 122 -2.76 -4.74 16.43
N CYS A 123 -2.40 -5.88 15.83
CA CYS A 123 -1.05 -6.07 15.27
C CYS A 123 -0.80 -5.35 13.95
N ARG A 124 -1.86 -4.87 13.27
CA ARG A 124 -1.85 -4.15 11.99
C ARG A 124 -1.26 -4.92 10.81
N HIS A 125 -1.20 -6.24 10.87
CA HIS A 125 -0.75 -7.02 9.74
C HIS A 125 -1.82 -7.12 8.66
N THR A 126 -1.41 -6.95 7.40
CA THR A 126 -2.21 -7.21 6.21
C THR A 126 -1.65 -8.42 5.47
N CYS A 127 -2.24 -9.58 5.73
CA CYS A 127 -1.71 -10.86 5.27
C CYS A 127 -2.77 -11.84 4.78
N LEU A 128 -4.05 -11.48 4.83
CA LEU A 128 -5.18 -12.34 4.49
C LEU A 128 -6.06 -11.73 3.39
N CYS A 129 -6.53 -12.56 2.46
CA CYS A 129 -7.58 -12.22 1.50
C CYS A 129 -8.99 -12.45 2.09
N ASP A 130 -10.02 -12.00 1.36
CA ASP A 130 -11.44 -12.16 1.74
C ASP A 130 -11.85 -13.62 1.96
N GLY A 131 -11.25 -14.55 1.22
CA GLY A 131 -11.52 -15.98 1.36
C GLY A 131 -10.93 -16.58 2.63
N CYS A 132 -9.75 -16.12 3.06
CA CYS A 132 -9.01 -16.72 4.16
C CYS A 132 -9.38 -16.12 5.53
N ILE A 133 -9.73 -14.83 5.61
CA ILE A 133 -9.94 -14.13 6.89
C ILE A 133 -10.88 -14.86 7.86
N LYS A 134 -11.98 -15.42 7.35
CA LYS A 134 -13.01 -16.11 8.13
C LYS A 134 -12.54 -17.35 8.89
N TYR A 135 -11.35 -17.87 8.59
CA TYR A 135 -10.81 -19.07 9.22
C TYR A 135 -9.77 -18.79 10.32
N PHE A 136 -9.41 -17.52 10.56
CA PHE A 136 -8.31 -17.17 11.46
C PHE A 136 -8.77 -16.25 12.59
N GLN A 137 -8.56 -16.69 13.84
CA GLN A 137 -8.69 -15.86 15.05
C GLN A 137 -7.36 -15.27 15.54
N GLN A 138 -6.24 -15.71 14.93
CA GLN A 138 -4.91 -15.21 15.22
C GLN A 138 -4.24 -14.79 13.91
N CYS A 139 -3.45 -13.73 13.96
CA CYS A 139 -2.68 -13.26 12.82
C CYS A 139 -1.64 -14.32 12.39
N PRO A 140 -1.62 -14.77 11.12
CA PRO A 140 -0.61 -15.72 10.64
C PRO A 140 0.84 -15.24 10.80
N MET A 141 1.06 -13.92 10.72
CA MET A 141 2.41 -13.33 10.76
C MET A 141 3.00 -13.28 12.18
N CYS A 142 2.21 -12.87 13.17
CA CYS A 142 2.71 -12.62 14.53
C CYS A 142 2.00 -13.42 15.63
N ARG A 143 1.02 -14.25 15.28
CA ARG A 143 0.23 -15.10 16.20
C ARG A 143 -0.61 -14.35 17.25
N GLN A 144 -0.66 -13.02 17.17
CA GLN A 144 -1.51 -12.20 18.02
C GLN A 144 -2.99 -12.49 17.73
N PHE A 145 -3.81 -12.60 18.78
CA PHE A 145 -5.27 -12.70 18.64
C PHE A 145 -5.84 -11.48 17.94
N VAL A 146 -6.70 -11.72 16.96
CA VAL A 146 -7.44 -10.70 16.22
C VAL A 146 -8.61 -10.24 17.09
N GLN A 147 -8.60 -8.98 17.47
CA GLN A 147 -9.70 -8.37 18.23
C GLN A 147 -10.73 -7.74 17.28
N GLU A 148 -10.22 -7.04 16.27
CA GLU A 148 -11.00 -6.38 15.24
C GLU A 148 -10.29 -6.54 13.90
N SER A 149 -11.05 -6.46 12.81
CA SER A 149 -10.49 -6.50 11.46
C SER A 149 -11.34 -5.68 10.52
N PHE A 150 -10.71 -5.01 9.56
CA PHE A 150 -11.39 -4.23 8.54
C PHE A 150 -10.73 -4.42 7.16
N PRO A 151 -11.49 -4.27 6.06
CA PRO A 151 -10.94 -4.39 4.73
C PRO A 151 -10.17 -3.12 4.32
N LEU A 152 -9.09 -3.29 3.55
CA LEU A 152 -8.40 -2.23 2.83
C LEU A 152 -9.19 -1.95 1.56
N CYS A 153 -9.88 -0.81 1.47
CA CYS A 153 -10.74 -0.52 0.32
C CYS A 153 -10.01 -0.78 -1.03
N SER A 154 -10.48 -1.79 -1.76
CA SER A 154 -9.97 -2.16 -3.08
C SER A 154 -11.17 -2.45 -3.99
N LYS A 155 -12.01 -1.45 -4.20
CA LYS A 155 -12.94 -1.46 -5.33
C LYS A 155 -12.84 -0.10 -5.99
N LYS A 156 -12.27 -0.07 -7.20
CA LYS A 156 -12.60 0.96 -8.18
C LYS A 156 -14.13 0.92 -8.29
N GLU A 157 -14.79 1.98 -7.86
CA GLU A 157 -16.18 2.24 -8.21
C GLU A 157 -16.21 2.51 -9.71
N GLN A 158 -16.36 1.47 -10.51
CA GLN A 158 -16.72 1.52 -11.93
C GLN A 158 -17.45 0.22 -12.25
N GLU A 159 -18.58 0.34 -12.96
CA GLU A 159 -19.67 -0.64 -13.15
C GLU A 159 -20.65 -0.60 -11.96
N GLU A 160 -21.77 0.14 -11.98
CA GLU A 160 -22.83 0.19 -12.98
C GLU A 160 -23.49 1.59 -13.01
N ASP A 161 -23.20 2.39 -14.05
CA ASP A 161 -24.07 3.50 -14.47
C ASP A 161 -24.16 3.47 -16.01
N GLU A 162 -24.57 2.32 -16.56
CA GLU A 162 -24.95 2.19 -17.97
C GLU A 162 -26.07 1.16 -18.11
N SER A 163 -27.25 1.51 -17.60
CA SER A 163 -28.52 0.84 -17.96
C SER A 163 -29.68 1.82 -17.96
N THR A 164 -29.47 3.01 -18.52
CA THR A 164 -30.57 3.92 -18.87
C THR A 164 -30.25 4.62 -20.19
N GLN A 165 -30.57 3.96 -21.31
CA GLN A 165 -31.07 4.55 -22.58
C GLN A 165 -30.95 3.54 -23.73
N ILE A 166 -31.98 2.72 -23.92
CA ILE A 166 -32.43 2.37 -25.28
C ILE A 166 -33.92 2.68 -25.36
N SER A 167 -34.16 3.75 -26.11
CA SER A 167 -35.37 4.34 -26.69
C SER A 167 -36.71 3.61 -26.59
N GLN A 168 -37.68 4.41 -26.14
CA GLN A 168 -39.07 4.53 -26.60
C GLN A 168 -39.42 3.71 -27.86
N ASP A 169 -40.40 2.81 -27.73
CA ASP A 169 -41.65 2.90 -28.50
C ASP A 169 -42.66 1.87 -27.94
N VAL A 170 -43.62 2.37 -27.17
CA VAL A 170 -44.74 1.60 -26.60
C VAL A 170 -46.02 2.02 -27.32
N HIS A 171 -46.58 1.10 -28.12
CA HIS A 171 -48.01 0.74 -28.27
C HIS A 171 -48.40 0.33 -29.71
N PRO A 172 -49.54 -0.37 -29.92
CA PRO A 172 -50.25 -1.32 -29.04
C PRO A 172 -50.64 -2.62 -29.81
N GLY A 173 -50.89 -3.72 -29.11
CA GLY A 173 -51.43 -4.92 -29.77
C GLY A 173 -51.79 -6.05 -28.82
N ARG A 174 -53.11 -6.29 -28.68
CA ARG A 174 -53.75 -7.44 -28.01
C ARG A 174 -53.43 -8.78 -28.71
N VAL A 175 -54.03 -9.84 -28.15
CA VAL A 175 -54.35 -11.18 -28.71
C VAL A 175 -53.27 -12.24 -28.37
N PHE A 176 -53.52 -13.38 -27.69
CA PHE A 176 -54.69 -14.13 -27.22
C PHE A 176 -54.55 -14.48 -25.72
#